data_AF-A0A166AYA8-F1
#
_entry.id   AF-A0A166AYA8-F1
#
_cell.length_a   1.000
_cell.length_b   1.000
_cell.length_c   1.000
_cell.angle_alpha   90.00
_cell.angle_beta   90.00
_cell.angle_gamma   90.00
#
_symmetry.space_group_name_H-M   'P 1'
#
loop_
_entity.id
_entity.type
_entity.pdbx_description
1 polymer ?
#
loop_
_entity_poly.entity_id
_entity_poly.type
_entity_poly.pdbx_seq_one_letter_code
_entity_poly.pdbx_strand_id
1 'polypeptide(L)'
;MDTDLLKCNRMTCRRALTDKAVVVSSHIFCVDCANELFNAARLCPACETTLTEPDDVVVCSLHPTNDYKTSVLSGLSPSNVLEICSRAISFWQYQIHQENSFQHAVVRNINDKNAQIQKQLDNVIREANGEINILNSKLAELETDLELERRKVRDMHEASRERDKEYQKLKVRPLITRMQLRTVLIFCRRSTIRLNARPYLAVLP
;
A
#
# COMPACT_ATOMS: atom_id res chain seq x y z
N MET A 1 2.05 16.51 32.65
CA MET A 1 1.81 16.83 34.06
C MET A 1 0.53 16.12 34.53
N ASP A 2 0.50 14.78 34.45
CA ASP A 2 -0.66 13.95 34.86
C ASP A 2 -0.23 12.67 35.61
N THR A 3 1.06 12.57 35.96
CA THR A 3 1.70 11.37 36.52
C THR A 3 1.25 11.08 37.95
N ASP A 4 0.66 12.07 38.63
CA ASP A 4 0.30 11.98 40.05
C ASP A 4 -1.18 11.66 40.28
N LEU A 5 -1.95 11.36 39.23
CA LEU A 5 -3.37 10.99 39.37
C LEU A 5 -3.56 9.48 39.29
N LEU A 6 -4.21 8.90 40.31
CA LEU A 6 -4.63 7.51 40.28
C LEU A 6 -5.54 7.25 39.08
N LYS A 7 -5.34 6.09 38.43
CA LYS A 7 -6.15 5.66 37.29
C LYS A 7 -7.05 4.50 37.70
N CYS A 8 -8.23 4.40 37.11
CA CYS A 8 -9.12 3.26 37.29
C CYS A 8 -8.42 1.96 36.86
N ASN A 9 -8.48 0.91 37.70
CA ASN A 9 -7.84 -0.38 37.45
C ASN A 9 -8.62 -1.28 36.48
N ARG A 10 -9.79 -0.84 36.01
CA ARG A 10 -10.42 -1.47 34.84
C ARG A 10 -9.63 -1.11 33.58
N MET A 11 -9.05 -2.13 32.95
CA MET A 11 -8.15 -1.99 31.79
C MET A 11 -8.77 -1.26 30.60
N THR A 12 -10.08 -1.34 30.42
CA THR A 12 -10.80 -0.64 29.35
C THR A 12 -11.20 0.79 29.72
N CYS A 13 -11.16 1.18 31.00
CA CYS A 13 -11.56 2.51 31.46
C CYS A 13 -10.35 3.43 31.62
N ARG A 14 -9.39 3.06 32.50
CA ARG A 14 -8.16 3.81 32.82
C ARG A 14 -8.34 5.33 33.08
N ARG A 15 -9.57 5.79 33.36
CA ARG A 15 -9.85 7.21 33.61
C ARG A 15 -9.12 7.68 34.88
N ALA A 16 -8.60 8.90 34.85
CA ALA A 16 -8.10 9.57 36.04
C ALA A 16 -9.19 9.72 37.10
N LEU A 17 -8.84 9.40 38.34
CA LEU A 17 -9.71 9.51 39.50
C LEU A 17 -9.43 10.85 40.18
N THR A 18 -10.48 11.64 40.39
CA THR A 18 -10.34 13.03 40.84
C THR A 18 -11.04 13.29 42.17
N ASP A 19 -12.32 12.97 42.30
CA ASP A 19 -13.09 13.30 43.51
C ASP A 19 -13.34 12.07 44.39
N LYS A 20 -14.03 11.07 43.83
CA LYS A 20 -14.39 9.83 44.52
C LYS A 20 -13.93 8.61 43.77
N ALA A 21 -13.55 7.59 44.52
CA ALA A 21 -13.15 6.30 44.00
C ALA A 21 -13.61 5.18 44.93
N VAL A 22 -13.58 3.96 44.41
CA VAL A 22 -13.84 2.75 45.19
C VAL A 22 -12.53 1.99 45.32
N VAL A 23 -12.03 1.84 46.53
CA VAL A 23 -10.81 1.09 46.85
C VAL A 23 -11.21 -0.31 47.29
N VAL A 24 -10.55 -1.31 46.71
CA VAL A 24 -10.81 -2.72 46.93
C VAL A 24 -9.49 -3.42 47.17
N SER A 25 -9.14 -3.63 48.44
CA SER A 25 -7.82 -4.12 48.85
C SER A 25 -6.70 -3.27 48.22
N SER A 26 -5.95 -3.82 47.26
CA SER A 26 -4.87 -3.13 46.52
C SER A 26 -5.31 -2.48 45.21
N HIS A 27 -6.60 -2.46 44.86
CA HIS A 27 -7.09 -1.90 43.59
C HIS A 27 -8.00 -0.69 43.80
N ILE A 28 -8.09 0.17 42.78
CA ILE A 28 -8.95 1.35 42.80
C ILE A 28 -9.74 1.50 41.51
N PHE A 29 -11.01 1.88 41.63
CA PHE A 29 -11.94 1.99 40.51
C PHE A 29 -12.69 3.32 40.57
N CYS A 30 -13.13 3.82 39.40
CA CYS A 30 -14.12 4.87 39.39
C CYS A 30 -15.48 4.32 39.86
N VAL A 31 -16.32 5.21 40.38
CA VAL A 31 -17.65 4.85 40.89
C VAL A 31 -18.50 4.15 39.82
N ASP A 32 -18.46 4.62 38.58
CA ASP A 32 -19.20 4.02 37.46
C ASP A 32 -18.82 2.55 37.24
N CYS A 33 -17.52 2.26 37.17
CA CYS A 33 -17.03 0.89 36.97
C CYS A 33 -17.29 0.02 38.19
N ALA A 34 -17.22 0.59 39.39
CA ALA A 34 -17.52 -0.15 40.61
C ALA A 34 -19.01 -0.58 40.62
N ASN A 35 -19.94 0.33 40.33
CA ASN A 35 -21.37 0.04 40.30
C ASN A 35 -21.74 -0.99 39.21
N GLU A 36 -21.03 -1.00 38.09
CA GLU A 36 -21.24 -1.97 37.00
C GLU A 36 -20.73 -3.37 37.36
N LEU A 37 -19.54 -3.46 37.96
CA LEU A 37 -18.80 -4.72 38.10
C LEU A 37 -19.01 -5.41 39.46
N PHE A 38 -19.31 -4.65 40.52
CA PHE A 38 -19.57 -5.19 41.85
C PHE A 38 -21.07 -5.48 42.03
N ASN A 39 -21.58 -6.60 41.48
CA ASN A 39 -23.00 -6.94 41.68
C ASN A 39 -23.35 -8.43 41.91
N ALA A 40 -22.41 -9.38 41.83
CA ALA A 40 -22.79 -10.80 41.97
C ALA A 40 -21.88 -11.67 42.85
N ALA A 41 -20.56 -11.50 42.82
CA ALA A 41 -19.65 -12.52 43.36
C ALA A 41 -18.72 -12.05 44.50
N ARG A 42 -18.83 -10.80 44.98
CA ARG A 42 -17.87 -10.18 45.91
C ARG A 42 -16.42 -10.49 45.51
N LEU A 43 -16.10 -10.35 44.22
CA LEU A 43 -14.74 -10.53 43.70
C LEU A 43 -14.18 -9.19 43.26
N CYS A 44 -12.88 -8.99 43.45
CA CYS A 44 -12.20 -7.84 42.89
C CYS A 44 -12.20 -7.92 41.35
N PRO A 45 -12.68 -6.89 40.61
CA PRO A 45 -12.72 -6.92 39.15
C PRO A 45 -11.35 -6.92 38.46
N ALA A 46 -10.26 -6.68 39.20
CA ALA A 46 -8.90 -6.63 38.65
C ALA A 46 -8.09 -7.91 38.90
N CYS A 47 -8.29 -8.57 40.04
CA CYS A 47 -7.48 -9.73 40.45
C CYS A 47 -8.30 -10.94 40.93
N GLU A 48 -9.63 -10.85 40.86
CA GLU A 48 -10.58 -11.93 41.21
C GLU A 48 -10.48 -12.42 42.66
N THR A 49 -9.77 -11.69 43.53
CA THR A 49 -9.71 -12.00 44.96
C THR A 49 -11.08 -11.84 45.59
N THR A 50 -11.49 -12.84 46.38
CA THR A 50 -12.73 -12.81 47.15
C THR A 50 -12.68 -11.75 48.24
N LEU A 51 -13.78 -11.02 48.37
CA LEU A 51 -13.96 -9.90 49.27
C LEU A 51 -14.93 -10.33 50.37
N THR A 52 -14.39 -10.90 51.43
CA THR A 52 -15.17 -11.46 52.54
C THR A 52 -15.36 -10.47 53.68
N GLU A 53 -14.45 -9.51 53.81
CA GLU A 53 -14.42 -8.59 54.94
C GLU A 53 -15.34 -7.38 54.73
N PRO A 54 -15.87 -6.78 55.83
CA PRO A 54 -16.75 -5.61 55.75
C PRO A 54 -16.10 -4.40 55.07
N ASP A 55 -14.80 -4.22 55.26
CA ASP A 55 -14.02 -3.07 54.76
C ASP A 55 -13.28 -3.37 53.44
N ASP A 56 -13.61 -4.47 52.75
CA ASP A 56 -12.98 -4.83 51.49
C ASP A 56 -13.40 -3.93 50.32
N VAL A 57 -14.51 -3.20 50.44
CA VAL A 57 -15.01 -2.29 49.42
C VAL A 57 -15.37 -0.96 50.07
N VAL A 58 -14.50 0.04 49.87
CA VAL A 58 -14.66 1.35 50.51
C VAL A 58 -14.77 2.42 49.44
N VAL A 59 -15.83 3.23 49.52
CA VAL A 59 -15.92 4.47 48.75
C VAL A 59 -15.09 5.52 49.49
N CYS A 60 -14.04 6.01 48.85
CA CYS A 60 -13.17 7.04 49.40
C CYS A 60 -13.31 8.36 48.64
N SER A 61 -13.20 9.47 49.38
CA SER A 61 -12.89 10.77 48.79
C SER A 61 -11.39 10.90 48.67
N LEU A 62 -10.92 11.32 47.49
CA LEU A 62 -9.50 11.57 47.22
C LEU A 62 -9.03 12.92 47.77
N HIS A 63 -9.98 13.78 48.16
CA HIS A 63 -9.74 15.11 48.71
C HIS A 63 -10.51 15.33 50.03
N PRO A 64 -10.20 14.58 51.09
CA PRO A 64 -10.85 14.76 52.37
C PRO A 64 -10.51 16.12 53.00
N THR A 65 -11.45 16.70 53.75
CA THR A 65 -11.24 17.95 54.50
C THR A 65 -10.21 17.77 55.60
N ASN A 66 -9.57 18.86 56.05
CA ASN A 66 -8.61 18.78 57.15
C ASN A 66 -9.26 18.31 58.46
N ASP A 67 -10.51 18.71 58.72
CA ASP A 67 -11.26 18.26 59.90
C ASP A 67 -11.50 16.76 59.88
N TYR A 68 -11.84 16.20 58.70
CA TYR A 68 -11.99 14.76 58.54
C TYR A 68 -10.67 14.00 58.75
N LYS A 69 -9.56 14.52 58.19
CA LYS A 69 -8.22 13.93 58.42
C LYS A 69 -7.88 13.92 59.92
N THR A 70 -8.12 15.04 60.60
CA THR A 70 -7.89 15.15 62.05
C THR A 70 -8.79 14.20 62.82
N SER A 71 -10.07 14.08 62.47
CA SER A 71 -11.03 13.23 63.19
C SER A 71 -10.70 11.75 63.07
N VAL A 72 -10.24 11.28 61.90
CA VAL A 72 -9.87 9.88 61.69
C VAL A 72 -8.58 9.51 62.44
N LEU A 73 -7.65 10.45 62.58
CA LEU A 73 -6.35 10.20 63.24
C LEU A 73 -6.38 10.45 64.75
N SER A 74 -7.30 11.27 65.24
CA SER A 74 -7.41 11.62 66.66
C SER A 74 -7.78 10.41 67.52
N GLY A 75 -6.99 10.15 68.55
CA GLY A 75 -7.18 9.00 69.45
C GLY A 75 -6.39 7.74 69.04
N LEU A 76 -5.71 7.74 67.89
CA LEU A 76 -4.80 6.67 67.50
C LEU A 76 -3.41 6.84 68.15
N SER A 77 -2.75 5.72 68.44
CA SER A 77 -1.36 5.72 68.90
C SER A 77 -0.43 6.15 67.76
N PRO A 78 0.76 6.74 68.05
CA PRO A 78 1.75 7.04 67.02
C PRO A 78 2.15 5.82 66.18
N SER A 79 2.18 4.63 66.78
CA SER A 79 2.47 3.37 66.08
C SER A 79 1.42 3.08 65.00
N ASN A 80 0.13 3.20 65.34
CA ASN A 80 -0.95 2.94 64.39
C ASN A 80 -0.95 3.97 63.26
N VAL A 81 -0.67 5.24 63.56
CA VAL A 81 -0.59 6.31 62.55
C VAL A 81 0.53 6.01 61.55
N LEU A 82 1.71 5.60 62.02
CA LEU A 82 2.83 5.24 61.16
C LEU A 82 2.52 3.99 60.30
N GLU A 83 1.82 2.99 60.85
CA GLU A 83 1.36 1.82 60.09
C GLU A 83 0.41 2.22 58.95
N ILE A 84 -0.56 3.09 59.23
CA ILE A 84 -1.49 3.64 58.23
C ILE A 84 -0.72 4.36 57.12
N CYS A 85 0.23 5.23 57.49
CA CYS A 85 1.08 5.93 56.52
C CYS A 85 1.87 4.95 55.65
N SER A 86 2.47 3.92 56.25
CA SER A 86 3.22 2.90 55.52
C SER A 86 2.33 2.17 54.49
N ARG A 87 1.14 1.72 54.89
CA ARG A 87 0.18 1.07 53.99
C ARG A 87 -0.28 1.98 52.86
N ALA A 88 -0.57 3.25 53.15
CA ALA A 88 -0.98 4.23 52.14
C ALA A 88 0.12 4.46 51.10
N ILE A 89 1.38 4.57 51.54
CA ILE A 89 2.54 4.71 50.64
C ILE A 89 2.70 3.47 49.76
N SER A 90 2.65 2.26 50.34
CA SER A 90 2.75 1.02 49.58
C SER A 90 1.64 0.88 48.55
N PHE A 91 0.41 1.26 48.90
CA PHE A 91 -0.71 1.30 47.97
C PHE A 91 -0.43 2.26 46.80
N TRP A 92 0.02 3.48 47.09
CA TRP A 92 0.35 4.47 46.06
C TRP A 92 1.46 3.96 45.12
N GLN A 93 2.54 3.44 45.69
CA GLN A 93 3.65 2.86 44.92
C GLN A 93 3.18 1.75 43.99
N TYR A 94 2.30 0.87 44.48
CA TYR A 94 1.70 -0.18 43.67
C TYR A 94 0.89 0.40 42.50
N GLN A 95 0.06 1.43 42.71
CA GLN A 95 -0.70 2.06 41.62
C GLN A 95 0.22 2.71 40.57
N ILE A 96 1.28 3.38 41.00
CA ILE A 96 2.26 3.99 40.09
C ILE A 96 3.00 2.91 39.28
N HIS A 97 3.41 1.82 39.92
CA HIS A 97 4.06 0.71 39.22
C HIS A 97 3.13 0.06 38.19
N GLN A 98 1.86 -0.13 38.54
CA GLN A 98 0.86 -0.67 37.63
C GLN A 98 0.60 0.26 36.43
N GLU A 99 0.51 1.57 36.67
CA GLU A 99 0.38 2.56 35.58
C GLU A 99 1.61 2.55 34.66
N ASN A 100 2.82 2.53 35.21
CA ASN A 100 4.03 2.46 34.39
C ASN A 100 4.07 1.18 33.55
N SER A 101 3.75 0.02 34.14
CA SER A 101 3.69 -1.24 33.42
C SER A 101 2.65 -1.21 32.29
N PHE A 102 1.48 -0.62 32.55
CA PHE A 102 0.44 -0.42 31.54
C PHE A 102 0.93 0.47 30.38
N GLN A 103 1.50 1.64 30.69
CA GLN A 103 2.01 2.57 29.68
C GLN A 103 3.13 1.95 28.84
N HIS A 104 4.04 1.20 29.47
CA HIS A 104 5.08 0.45 28.75
C HIS A 104 4.47 -0.57 27.76
N ALA A 105 3.44 -1.31 28.18
CA ALA A 105 2.76 -2.26 27.30
C ALA A 105 2.05 -1.56 26.13
N VAL A 106 1.40 -0.42 26.36
CA VAL A 106 0.75 0.38 25.33
C VAL A 106 1.76 0.89 24.30
N VAL A 107 2.86 1.49 24.77
CA VAL A 107 3.93 2.00 23.90
C VAL A 107 4.52 0.86 23.07
N ARG A 108 4.80 -0.29 23.68
CA ARG A 108 5.28 -1.47 22.96
C ARG A 108 4.30 -1.91 21.86
N ASN A 109 3.02 -2.03 22.18
CA ASN A 109 1.98 -2.44 21.21
C ASN A 109 1.91 -1.48 20.02
N ILE A 110 1.97 -0.17 20.29
CA ILE A 110 1.97 0.86 19.24
C ILE A 110 3.23 0.76 18.37
N ASN A 111 4.40 0.59 18.97
CA ASN A 111 5.65 0.44 18.22
C ASN A 111 5.67 -0.84 17.37
N ASP A 112 5.18 -1.95 17.88
CA ASP A 112 5.07 -3.22 17.15
C ASP A 112 4.15 -3.07 15.93
N LYS A 113 2.98 -2.43 16.11
CA LYS A 113 2.06 -2.11 15.01
C LYS A 113 2.68 -1.16 14.00
N ASN A 114 3.40 -0.14 14.46
CA ASN A 114 4.06 0.81 13.57
C ASN A 114 5.13 0.12 12.72
N ALA A 115 5.94 -0.75 13.32
CA ALA A 115 6.94 -1.56 12.60
C ALA A 115 6.29 -2.51 11.58
N GLN A 116 5.15 -3.13 11.94
CA GLN A 116 4.39 -3.98 11.02
C GLN A 116 3.87 -3.19 9.81
N ILE A 117 3.26 -2.02 10.04
CA ILE A 117 2.73 -1.17 8.98
C ILE A 117 3.86 -0.66 8.09
N GLN A 118 4.99 -0.25 8.66
CA GLN A 118 6.16 0.17 7.89
C GLN A 118 6.66 -0.94 6.96
N LYS A 119 6.76 -2.18 7.47
CA LYS A 119 7.13 -3.34 6.66
C LYS A 119 6.14 -3.62 5.53
N GLN A 120 4.84 -3.49 5.80
CA GLN A 120 3.80 -3.64 4.77
C GLN A 120 3.94 -2.57 3.69
N LEU A 121 4.20 -1.32 4.07
CA LEU A 121 4.44 -0.23 3.13
C LEU A 121 5.67 -0.49 2.25
N ASP A 122 6.80 -0.90 2.84
CA ASP A 122 8.02 -1.21 2.10
C ASP A 122 7.83 -2.35 1.10
N ASN A 123 7.01 -3.35 1.44
CA ASN A 123 6.66 -4.45 0.55
C ASN A 123 5.82 -3.95 -0.64
N VAL A 124 4.79 -3.14 -0.39
CA VAL A 124 3.95 -2.56 -1.46
C VAL A 124 4.79 -1.69 -2.40
N ILE A 125 5.69 -0.87 -1.86
CA ILE A 125 6.61 -0.06 -2.68
C ILE A 125 7.49 -0.95 -3.56
N ARG A 126 8.01 -2.05 -3.01
CA ARG A 126 8.85 -2.99 -3.77
C ARG A 126 8.07 -3.68 -4.88
N GLU A 127 6.86 -4.15 -4.59
CA GLU A 127 5.98 -4.79 -5.57
C GLU A 127 5.62 -3.82 -6.70
N ALA A 128 5.19 -2.61 -6.37
CA ALA A 128 4.87 -1.57 -7.35
C ALA A 128 6.07 -1.22 -8.24
N ASN A 129 7.27 -1.06 -7.66
CA ASN A 129 8.49 -0.84 -8.43
C ASN A 129 8.84 -2.03 -9.33
N GLY A 130 8.58 -3.26 -8.87
CA GLY A 130 8.72 -4.47 -9.67
C GLY A 130 7.79 -4.48 -10.88
N GLU A 131 6.52 -4.14 -10.69
CA GLU A 131 5.53 -4.02 -11.78
C GLU A 131 5.90 -2.93 -12.78
N ILE A 132 6.32 -1.75 -12.28
CA ILE A 132 6.80 -0.65 -13.13
C ILE A 132 7.95 -1.12 -14.03
N ASN A 133 8.92 -1.85 -13.47
CA ASN A 133 10.04 -2.38 -14.25
C ASN A 133 9.59 -3.37 -15.32
N ILE A 134 8.68 -4.29 -14.98
CA ILE A 134 8.12 -5.26 -15.94
C ILE A 134 7.38 -4.54 -17.08
N LEU A 135 6.56 -3.55 -16.75
CA LEU A 135 5.82 -2.76 -17.74
C LEU A 135 6.76 -1.96 -18.64
N ASN A 136 7.81 -1.36 -18.10
CA ASN A 136 8.82 -0.64 -18.87
C ASN A 136 9.56 -1.58 -19.84
N SER A 137 9.93 -2.78 -19.41
CA SER A 137 10.55 -3.77 -20.31
C SER A 137 9.61 -4.18 -21.45
N LYS A 138 8.34 -4.44 -21.14
CA LYS A 138 7.33 -4.77 -22.18
C LYS A 138 7.10 -3.61 -23.15
N LEU A 139 7.08 -2.38 -22.65
CA LEU A 139 6.97 -1.20 -23.51
C LEU A 139 8.15 -1.13 -24.49
N ALA A 140 9.38 -1.31 -24.01
CA ALA A 140 10.56 -1.30 -24.87
C ALA A 140 10.56 -2.43 -25.92
N GLU A 141 10.12 -3.63 -25.55
CA GLU A 141 9.93 -4.74 -26.50
C GLU A 141 8.90 -4.40 -27.58
N LEU A 142 7.72 -3.93 -27.18
CA LEU A 142 6.65 -3.55 -28.10
C LEU A 142 7.04 -2.37 -29.01
N GLU A 143 7.81 -1.41 -28.52
CA GLU A 143 8.37 -0.33 -29.33
C GLU A 143 9.32 -0.86 -30.42
N THR A 144 10.14 -1.86 -30.08
CA THR A 144 11.04 -2.52 -31.02
C THR A 144 10.26 -3.31 -32.08
N ASP A 145 9.29 -4.10 -31.65
CA ASP A 145 8.42 -4.88 -32.54
C ASP A 145 7.63 -3.98 -33.49
N LEU A 146 7.12 -2.85 -32.99
CA LEU A 146 6.42 -1.85 -33.80
C LEU A 146 7.32 -1.27 -34.90
N GLU A 147 8.59 -0.96 -34.59
CA GLU A 147 9.53 -0.46 -35.60
C GLU A 147 9.88 -1.54 -36.63
N LEU A 148 10.00 -2.80 -36.22
CA LEU A 148 10.20 -3.93 -37.13
C LEU A 148 9.02 -4.11 -38.10
N GLU A 149 7.78 -4.07 -37.60
CA GLU A 149 6.60 -4.16 -38.47
C GLU A 149 6.49 -2.95 -39.40
N ARG A 150 6.80 -1.74 -38.92
CA ARG A 150 6.87 -0.55 -39.77
C ARG A 150 7.89 -0.71 -40.91
N ARG A 151 9.04 -1.34 -40.67
CA ARG A 151 10.03 -1.66 -41.72
C ARG A 151 9.46 -2.67 -42.71
N LYS A 152 8.90 -3.78 -42.24
CA LYS A 152 8.28 -4.81 -43.11
C LYS A 152 7.20 -4.22 -44.02
N VAL A 153 6.36 -3.33 -43.50
CA VAL A 153 5.33 -2.64 -44.30
C VAL A 153 5.96 -1.79 -45.41
N ARG A 154 7.04 -1.04 -45.11
CA ARG A 154 7.77 -0.26 -46.11
C ARG A 154 8.35 -1.16 -47.20
N ASP A 155 9.04 -2.23 -46.82
CA ASP A 155 9.69 -3.16 -47.73
C ASP A 155 8.67 -3.87 -48.65
N MET A 156 7.55 -4.33 -48.08
CA MET A 156 6.45 -4.95 -48.84
C MET A 156 5.79 -3.98 -49.82
N HIS A 157 5.61 -2.72 -49.42
CA HIS A 157 5.06 -1.69 -50.29
C HIS A 157 5.98 -1.38 -51.46
N GLU A 158 7.29 -1.31 -51.22
CA GLU A 158 8.29 -1.12 -52.27
C GLU A 158 8.35 -2.32 -53.21
N ALA A 159 8.37 -3.54 -52.69
CA ALA A 159 8.35 -4.77 -53.48
C ALA A 159 7.08 -4.86 -54.35
N SER A 160 5.91 -4.48 -53.81
CA SER A 160 4.67 -4.43 -54.59
C SER A 160 4.76 -3.42 -55.73
N ARG A 161 5.25 -2.20 -55.46
CA ARG A 161 5.45 -1.17 -56.47
C ARG A 161 6.39 -1.61 -57.58
N GLU A 162 7.48 -2.32 -57.25
CA GLU A 162 8.42 -2.80 -58.25
C GLU A 162 7.82 -3.89 -59.12
N ARG A 163 7.07 -4.83 -58.51
CA ARG A 163 6.29 -5.84 -59.26
C ARG A 163 5.26 -5.18 -60.18
N ASP A 164 4.56 -4.13 -59.74
CA ASP A 164 3.60 -3.42 -60.58
C ASP A 164 4.28 -2.77 -61.79
N LYS A 165 5.45 -2.15 -61.60
CA LYS A 165 6.26 -1.61 -62.71
C LYS A 165 6.70 -2.72 -63.68
N GLU A 166 7.18 -3.85 -63.16
CA GLU A 166 7.63 -4.98 -63.97
C GLU A 166 6.48 -5.61 -64.76
N TYR A 167 5.33 -5.81 -64.10
CA TYR A 167 4.10 -6.26 -64.74
C TYR A 167 3.66 -5.32 -65.86
N GLN A 168 3.71 -4.01 -65.63
CA GLN A 168 3.37 -3.02 -66.66
C GLN A 168 4.33 -3.06 -67.85
N LYS A 169 5.66 -3.21 -67.61
CA LYS A 169 6.65 -3.39 -68.68
C LYS A 169 6.33 -4.65 -69.51
N LEU A 170 6.03 -5.77 -68.86
CA LEU A 170 5.67 -7.03 -69.52
C LEU A 170 4.38 -6.91 -70.32
N LYS A 171 3.37 -6.20 -69.81
CA LYS A 171 2.08 -5.99 -70.50
C LYS A 171 2.22 -5.20 -71.81
N VAL A 172 3.13 -4.23 -71.86
CA VAL A 172 3.33 -3.35 -73.04
C VAL A 172 4.32 -3.97 -74.05
N ARG A 173 5.18 -4.90 -73.62
CA ARG A 173 6.20 -5.55 -74.46
C ARG A 173 5.65 -6.21 -75.74
N PRO A 174 4.54 -6.98 -75.74
CA PRO A 174 3.98 -7.55 -76.97
C PRO A 174 3.49 -6.50 -77.97
N LEU A 175 2.95 -5.36 -77.49
CA LEU A 175 2.52 -4.25 -78.33
C LEU A 175 3.73 -3.60 -79.01
N ILE A 176 4.80 -3.34 -78.24
CA ILE A 176 6.05 -2.77 -78.77
C ILE A 176 6.69 -3.72 -79.79
N THR A 177 6.80 -5.02 -79.47
CA THR A 177 7.38 -6.02 -80.38
C THR A 177 6.57 -6.14 -81.67
N ARG A 178 5.23 -6.13 -81.59
CA ARG A 178 4.35 -6.11 -82.78
C ARG A 178 4.58 -4.86 -83.63
N MET A 179 4.70 -3.67 -83.02
CA MET A 179 4.98 -2.43 -83.74
C MET A 179 6.34 -2.48 -84.45
N GLN A 180 7.39 -2.95 -83.77
CA GLN A 180 8.74 -3.09 -84.33
C GLN A 180 8.77 -4.07 -85.53
N LEU A 181 8.15 -5.25 -85.39
CA LEU A 181 8.01 -6.20 -86.51
C LEU A 181 7.28 -5.59 -87.70
N ARG A 182 6.22 -4.81 -87.45
CA ARG A 182 5.47 -4.10 -88.49
C ARG A 182 6.35 -3.09 -89.21
N THR A 183 7.18 -2.33 -88.49
CA THR A 183 8.13 -1.37 -89.07
C THR A 183 9.21 -2.07 -89.92
N VAL A 184 9.77 -3.18 -89.43
CA VAL A 184 10.76 -3.98 -90.18
C VAL A 184 10.15 -4.55 -91.45
N LEU A 185 8.92 -5.07 -91.40
CA LEU A 185 8.21 -5.57 -92.58
C LEU A 185 7.95 -4.46 -93.62
N ILE A 186 7.61 -3.25 -93.18
CA ILE A 186 7.44 -2.08 -94.06
C ILE A 186 8.77 -1.71 -94.72
N PHE A 187 9.86 -1.68 -93.94
CA PHE A 187 11.20 -1.40 -94.46
C PHE A 187 11.66 -2.46 -95.47
N CYS A 188 11.46 -3.74 -95.16
CA CYS A 188 11.80 -4.85 -96.04
C CYS A 188 11.01 -4.78 -97.36
N ARG A 189 9.69 -4.54 -97.31
CA ARG A 189 8.86 -4.31 -98.51
C ARG A 189 9.39 -3.17 -99.37
N ARG A 190 9.80 -2.04 -98.76
CA ARG A 190 10.38 -0.90 -99.49
C ARG A 190 11.70 -1.26 -100.19
N SER A 191 12.54 -2.07 -99.55
CA SER A 191 13.80 -2.54 -100.12
C SER A 191 13.59 -3.56 -101.25
N THR A 192 12.63 -4.48 -101.13
CA THR A 192 12.26 -5.43 -102.19
C THR A 192 11.66 -4.74 -103.41
N ILE A 193 10.82 -3.71 -103.21
CA ILE A 193 10.30 -2.87 -104.31
C ILE A 193 11.44 -2.16 -105.04
N ARG A 194 12.47 -1.67 -104.32
CA ARG A 194 13.66 -1.06 -104.95
C ARG A 194 14.53 -2.07 -105.71
N LEU A 195 14.64 -3.31 -105.25
CA LEU A 195 15.41 -4.37 -105.92
C LEU A 195 14.70 -4.89 -107.19
N ASN A 196 13.37 -4.99 -107.19
CA ASN A 196 12.57 -5.36 -108.36
C ASN A 196 12.36 -4.22 -109.37
N ALA A 197 12.81 -2.99 -109.05
CA ALA A 197 12.74 -1.82 -109.93
C ALA A 197 14.05 -1.53 -110.68
N ARG A 198 14.98 -2.49 -110.77
CA ARG A 198 16.12 -2.40 -111.72
C ARG A 198 15.63 -2.81 -113.12
N PRO A 199 15.56 -1.90 -114.11
CA PRO A 199 15.34 -2.30 -115.49
C PRO A 199 16.64 -2.87 -116.06
N TYR A 200 16.56 -4.05 -116.66
CA TYR A 200 17.52 -4.52 -117.67
C TYR A 200 17.43 -3.59 -118.89
N LEU A 201 18.53 -2.96 -119.28
CA LEU A 201 18.80 -2.39 -120.62
C LEU A 201 20.34 -2.20 -120.70
N ALA A 202 21.11 -3.11 -121.32
CA ALA A 202 21.40 -3.21 -122.76
C ALA A 202 22.06 -1.92 -123.29
N VAL A 203 23.40 -1.80 -123.29
CA VAL A 203 24.37 -2.17 -124.35
C VAL A 203 24.35 -1.24 -125.60
N LEU A 204 25.36 -0.35 -125.63
CA LEU A 204 26.27 0.10 -126.72
C LEU A 204 25.72 0.83 -127.98
N PRO A 205 26.57 1.54 -128.76
CA PRO A 205 28.02 1.78 -128.65
C PRO A 205 28.44 3.25 -128.44
#